data_AF-A0A1H4XTE6-F1
#
_entry.id   AF-A0A1H4XTE6-F1
#
_cell.length_a   1.000
_cell.length_b   1.000
_cell.length_c   1.000
_cell.angle_alpha   90.00
_cell.angle_beta   90.00
_cell.angle_gamma   90.00
#
_symmetry.space_group_name_H-M   'P 1'
#
loop_
_entity.id
_entity.type
_entity.pdbx_description
1 polymer ?
#
loop_
_entity_poly.entity_id
_entity_poly.type
_entity_poly.pdbx_seq_one_letter_code
_entity_poly.pdbx_strand_id
1 'polypeptide(L)'
;MYNSNFKLLVMGTTPTISIPGEKLTIVSQATNMNAQIVFGAGLSSFTASSKPLAPLAMASFDENGNINVSAFIYIPNSKNGNDVNFQVNVLQTNSNKLAFYISHNASPKKSNTQYPYGISFSTSGVNYQQLGITKVKVYTWDDDPEGSRGTETTVEHS
;
A
#
# COMPACT_ATOMS: atom_id res chain seq x y z
N MET A 1 53.02 22.04 11.22
CA MET A 1 52.05 21.71 12.27
C MET A 1 50.70 21.54 11.60
N TYR A 2 50.10 20.37 11.73
CA TYR A 2 48.75 20.04 11.25
C TYR A 2 47.71 20.84 12.04
N ASN A 3 46.69 21.39 11.36
CA ASN A 3 45.34 21.35 11.92
C ASN A 3 44.28 21.39 10.83
N SER A 4 43.77 20.21 10.54
CA SER A 4 42.65 19.89 9.68
C SER A 4 41.33 20.04 10.44
N ASN A 5 40.43 20.91 9.97
CA ASN A 5 39.03 20.93 10.39
C ASN A 5 38.12 20.81 9.15
N PHE A 6 38.14 19.64 8.50
CA PHE A 6 37.08 19.25 7.59
C PHE A 6 35.93 18.66 8.42
N LYS A 7 34.90 19.48 8.71
CA LYS A 7 33.61 18.97 9.17
C LYS A 7 32.89 18.37 7.96
N LEU A 8 33.00 17.06 7.80
CA LEU A 8 32.15 16.33 6.86
C LEU A 8 30.73 16.33 7.43
N LEU A 9 29.88 17.24 6.93
CA LEU A 9 28.43 17.14 7.11
C LEU A 9 27.97 15.94 6.27
N VAL A 10 27.99 14.75 6.87
CA VAL A 10 27.26 13.60 6.32
C VAL A 10 25.78 13.89 6.54
N MET A 11 25.17 14.59 5.57
CA MET A 11 23.72 14.58 5.43
C MET A 11 23.34 13.15 5.05
N GLY A 12 22.98 12.35 6.06
CA GLY A 12 22.40 11.04 5.86
C GLY A 12 21.02 11.20 5.24
N THR A 13 20.96 11.41 3.92
CA THR A 13 19.73 11.19 3.16
C THR A 13 19.61 9.69 3.01
N THR A 14 18.82 9.06 3.88
CA THR A 14 18.35 7.68 3.66
C THR A 14 17.85 7.62 2.21
N PRO A 15 18.37 6.73 1.36
CA PRO A 15 17.91 6.65 -0.02
C PRO A 15 16.42 6.31 -0.02
N THR A 16 15.58 7.25 -0.43
CA THR A 16 14.16 7.02 -0.68
C THR A 16 14.05 6.17 -1.93
N ILE A 17 13.64 4.91 -1.75
CA ILE A 17 13.38 4.01 -2.87
C ILE A 17 12.10 4.49 -3.56
N SER A 18 12.18 4.81 -4.85
CA SER A 18 11.02 5.27 -5.62
C SER A 18 9.95 4.18 -5.73
N ILE A 19 8.69 4.52 -5.46
CA ILE A 19 7.54 3.62 -5.64
C ILE A 19 7.34 3.38 -7.15
N PRO A 20 7.30 2.12 -7.63
CA PRO A 20 7.10 1.81 -9.04
C PRO A 20 5.72 2.22 -9.56
N GLY A 21 5.66 2.51 -10.86
CA GLY A 21 4.42 2.84 -11.55
C GLY A 21 3.98 4.29 -11.40
N GLU A 22 2.85 4.62 -12.03
CA GLU A 22 2.27 5.95 -11.99
C GLU A 22 1.42 6.13 -10.73
N LYS A 23 1.49 7.31 -10.11
CA LYS A 23 0.69 7.63 -8.94
C LYS A 23 -0.79 7.64 -9.31
N LEU A 24 -1.57 6.78 -8.64
CA LEU A 24 -3.01 6.69 -8.81
C LEU A 24 -3.73 7.64 -7.86
N THR A 25 -3.46 7.54 -6.55
CA THR A 25 -4.18 8.32 -5.53
C THR A 25 -3.45 8.38 -4.19
N ILE A 26 -3.94 9.22 -3.27
CA ILE A 26 -3.63 9.19 -1.83
C ILE A 26 -4.92 8.84 -1.08
N VAL A 27 -4.86 7.86 -0.18
CA VAL A 27 -5.98 7.42 0.66
C VAL A 27 -5.65 7.68 2.13
N SER A 28 -6.52 8.43 2.82
CA SER A 28 -6.48 8.55 4.29
C SER A 28 -7.47 7.55 4.90
N GLN A 29 -7.14 6.98 6.06
CA GLN A 29 -8.05 6.08 6.75
C GLN A 29 -9.31 6.86 7.21
N ALA A 30 -10.50 6.43 6.79
CA ALA A 30 -11.75 7.04 7.23
C ALA A 30 -12.00 6.67 8.70
N THR A 31 -12.09 7.66 9.58
CA THR A 31 -12.16 7.40 11.04
C THR A 31 -13.57 7.46 11.61
N ASN A 32 -14.56 8.04 10.92
CA ASN A 32 -15.98 7.96 11.27
C ASN A 32 -16.80 8.67 10.18
N MET A 33 -17.62 7.95 9.40
CA MET A 33 -18.71 8.57 8.63
C MET A 33 -19.94 7.64 8.68
N ASN A 34 -20.99 8.13 9.34
CA ASN A 34 -22.26 7.43 9.46
C ASN A 34 -22.82 7.15 8.05
N ALA A 35 -22.99 5.87 7.73
CA ALA A 35 -23.47 5.33 6.44
C ALA A 35 -22.43 5.06 5.32
N GLN A 36 -21.16 4.85 5.65
CA GLN A 36 -20.22 4.12 4.78
C GLN A 36 -19.77 2.83 5.47
N ILE A 37 -19.73 1.70 4.77
CA ILE A 37 -19.02 0.50 5.26
C ILE A 37 -17.54 0.86 5.26
N VAL A 38 -17.05 1.32 6.41
CA VAL A 38 -15.64 1.64 6.61
C VAL A 38 -14.91 0.32 6.81
N PHE A 39 -14.24 -0.17 5.76
CA PHE A 39 -13.39 -1.35 5.87
C PHE A 39 -12.17 -1.02 6.74
N GLY A 40 -12.05 -1.70 7.89
CA GLY A 40 -10.82 -1.70 8.71
C GLY A 40 -10.64 -0.57 9.73
N ALA A 41 -11.62 0.31 9.94
CA ALA A 41 -11.58 1.22 11.08
C ALA A 41 -11.83 0.45 12.39
N GLY A 42 -10.99 0.68 13.41
CA GLY A 42 -11.16 0.09 14.74
C GLY A 42 -10.73 -1.38 14.88
N LEU A 43 -9.98 -1.92 13.92
CA LEU A 43 -9.43 -3.27 14.06
C LEU A 43 -8.36 -3.33 15.15
N SER A 44 -8.44 -4.37 15.98
CA SER A 44 -7.44 -4.65 17.02
C SER A 44 -6.12 -5.10 16.39
N SER A 45 -5.02 -4.72 17.04
CA SER A 45 -3.71 -5.27 16.70
C SER A 45 -3.63 -6.77 17.02
N PHE A 46 -2.79 -7.50 16.29
CA PHE A 46 -2.54 -8.92 16.54
C PHE A 46 -1.04 -9.24 16.45
N THR A 47 -0.62 -10.37 17.01
CA THR A 47 0.78 -10.82 16.95
C THR A 47 0.95 -11.80 15.79
N ALA A 48 1.78 -11.45 14.81
CA ALA A 48 2.13 -12.33 13.69
C ALA A 48 3.37 -13.19 14.01
N SER A 49 3.34 -14.44 13.58
CA SER A 49 4.45 -15.41 13.75
C SER A 49 5.59 -15.22 12.75
N SER A 50 5.35 -14.53 11.62
CA SER A 50 6.33 -14.22 10.59
C SER A 50 6.12 -12.83 10.00
N LYS A 51 7.18 -12.22 9.44
CA LYS A 51 7.16 -10.85 8.88
C LYS A 51 7.94 -10.73 7.57
N PRO A 52 7.64 -9.68 6.77
CA PRO A 52 6.38 -8.90 6.77
C PRO A 52 5.18 -9.73 6.27
N LEU A 53 3.95 -9.31 6.61
CA LEU A 53 2.74 -9.96 6.09
C LEU A 53 2.39 -9.41 4.71
N ALA A 54 1.99 -10.31 3.79
CA ALA A 54 1.44 -9.89 2.51
C ALA A 54 0.08 -9.20 2.73
N PRO A 55 -0.30 -8.22 1.89
CA PRO A 55 -1.61 -7.60 1.99
C PRO A 55 -2.72 -8.62 1.67
N LEU A 56 -3.89 -8.48 2.26
CA LEU A 56 -5.07 -9.25 1.83
C LEU A 56 -5.90 -8.37 0.91
N ALA A 57 -6.09 -8.75 -0.35
CA ALA A 57 -6.75 -7.89 -1.34
C ALA A 57 -7.86 -8.62 -2.10
N MET A 58 -8.89 -7.86 -2.44
CA MET A 58 -9.97 -8.25 -3.34
C MET A 58 -10.14 -7.16 -4.40
N ALA A 59 -10.50 -7.56 -5.61
CA ALA A 59 -10.76 -6.63 -6.69
C ALA A 59 -12.00 -7.02 -7.49
N SER A 60 -12.74 -6.03 -7.96
CA SER A 60 -13.86 -6.24 -8.88
C SER A 60 -13.93 -5.14 -9.93
N PHE A 61 -14.60 -5.43 -11.05
CA PHE A 61 -14.96 -4.42 -12.04
C PHE A 61 -16.20 -3.64 -11.60
N ASP A 62 -16.22 -2.33 -11.87
CA ASP A 62 -17.46 -1.54 -11.89
C ASP A 62 -18.17 -1.62 -13.26
N GLU A 63 -19.35 -1.01 -13.36
CA GLU A 63 -20.15 -0.95 -14.59
C GLU A 63 -19.43 -0.26 -15.77
N ASN A 64 -18.41 0.55 -15.49
CA ASN A 64 -17.64 1.28 -16.49
C ASN A 64 -16.35 0.54 -16.88
N GLY A 65 -16.09 -0.65 -16.32
CA GLY A 65 -14.88 -1.43 -16.52
C GLY A 65 -13.65 -0.90 -15.79
N ASN A 66 -13.84 -0.02 -14.79
CA ASN A 66 -12.78 0.34 -13.85
C ASN A 66 -12.60 -0.77 -12.80
N ILE A 67 -11.41 -0.83 -12.20
CA ILE A 67 -11.12 -1.81 -11.15
C ILE A 67 -11.27 -1.13 -9.79
N ASN A 68 -12.15 -1.67 -8.96
CA ASN A 68 -12.26 -1.38 -7.53
C ASN A 68 -11.39 -2.37 -6.77
N VAL A 69 -10.55 -1.87 -5.85
CA VAL A 69 -9.70 -2.69 -4.99
C VAL A 69 -9.97 -2.36 -3.55
N SER A 70 -10.16 -3.40 -2.73
CA SER A 70 -10.18 -3.30 -1.27
C SER A 70 -9.07 -4.18 -0.71
N ALA A 71 -8.24 -3.62 0.17
CA ALA A 71 -7.11 -4.34 0.74
C ALA A 71 -6.94 -4.07 2.25
N PHE A 72 -6.45 -5.09 2.96
CA PHE A 72 -5.87 -4.94 4.30
C PHE A 72 -4.36 -4.91 4.20
N ILE A 73 -3.77 -3.81 4.68
CA ILE A 73 -2.32 -3.64 4.84
C ILE A 73 -1.97 -3.79 6.31
N TYR A 74 -0.88 -4.50 6.61
CA TYR A 74 -0.46 -4.78 7.97
C TYR A 74 0.80 -3.99 8.30
N ILE A 75 0.70 -3.00 9.18
CA ILE A 75 1.82 -2.14 9.54
C ILE A 75 2.31 -2.49 10.95
N PRO A 76 3.60 -2.81 11.14
CA PRO A 76 4.13 -3.13 12.46
C PRO A 76 4.27 -1.86 13.33
N ASN A 77 3.86 -1.97 14.60
CA ASN A 77 4.03 -0.91 15.62
C ASN A 77 3.46 0.48 15.26
N SER A 78 2.53 0.56 14.30
CA SER A 78 1.77 1.77 14.05
C SER A 78 0.69 1.87 15.12
N LYS A 79 0.79 2.79 16.08
CA LYS A 79 -0.30 2.98 17.05
C LYS A 79 -1.57 3.31 16.25
N ASN A 80 -2.67 2.58 16.48
CA ASN A 80 -4.00 2.95 15.98
C ASN A 80 -4.23 4.43 16.28
N GLY A 81 -4.14 5.26 15.25
CA GLY A 81 -3.95 6.70 15.39
C GLY A 81 -3.89 7.34 14.01
N ASN A 82 -5.07 7.40 13.37
CA ASN A 82 -5.65 8.36 12.42
C ASN A 82 -4.81 9.09 11.33
N ASP A 83 -3.48 8.98 11.28
CA ASP A 83 -2.60 9.82 10.44
C ASP A 83 -1.74 9.01 9.47
N VAL A 84 -2.12 7.75 9.18
CA VAL A 84 -1.47 6.97 8.12
C VAL A 84 -2.09 7.36 6.79
N ASN A 85 -1.28 7.96 5.93
CA ASN A 85 -1.61 8.26 4.55
C ASN A 85 -1.00 7.18 3.66
N PHE A 86 -1.83 6.61 2.80
CA PHE A 86 -1.42 5.61 1.83
C PHE A 86 -1.29 6.26 0.46
N GLN A 87 -0.16 6.05 -0.21
CA GLN A 87 -0.03 6.37 -1.62
C GLN A 87 -0.10 5.08 -2.43
N VAL A 88 -0.99 5.09 -3.43
CA VAL A 88 -1.19 3.98 -4.36
C VAL A 88 -0.63 4.35 -5.71
N ASN A 89 0.24 3.50 -6.26
CA ASN A 89 0.69 3.57 -7.64
C ASN A 89 0.19 2.35 -8.42
N VAL A 90 0.01 2.50 -9.73
CA VAL A 90 -0.39 1.43 -10.63
C VAL A 90 0.66 1.22 -11.72
N LEU A 91 0.91 -0.04 -12.06
CA LEU A 91 1.80 -0.44 -13.14
C LEU A 91 1.17 -1.61 -13.90
N GLN A 92 1.05 -1.50 -15.22
CA GLN A 92 0.74 -2.66 -16.04
C GLN A 92 1.97 -3.55 -16.17
N THR A 93 1.88 -4.78 -15.68
CA THR A 93 3.03 -5.71 -15.60
C THR A 93 3.09 -6.69 -16.76
N ASN A 94 1.95 -6.96 -17.40
CA ASN A 94 1.83 -7.72 -18.63
C ASN A 94 0.49 -7.34 -19.33
N SER A 95 0.12 -8.05 -20.39
CA SER A 95 -1.09 -7.75 -21.16
C SER A 95 -2.41 -7.89 -20.38
N ASN A 96 -2.48 -8.73 -19.35
CA ASN A 96 -3.73 -9.03 -18.62
C ASN A 96 -3.65 -8.76 -17.10
N LYS A 97 -2.61 -8.05 -16.64
CA LYS A 97 -2.31 -7.89 -15.21
C LYS A 97 -1.82 -6.49 -14.85
N LEU A 98 -2.45 -5.94 -13.83
CA LEU A 98 -1.96 -4.75 -13.13
C LEU A 98 -1.26 -5.11 -11.82
N ALA A 99 -0.29 -4.30 -11.45
CA ALA A 99 0.27 -4.26 -10.11
C ALA A 99 -0.12 -2.93 -9.44
N PHE A 100 -0.59 -3.01 -8.20
CA PHE A 100 -0.81 -1.86 -7.34
C PHE A 100 0.25 -1.86 -6.24
N TYR A 101 0.99 -0.76 -6.10
CA TYR A 101 1.99 -0.56 -5.07
C TYR A 101 1.45 0.41 -4.04
N ILE A 102 1.36 -0.04 -2.79
CA ILE A 102 0.76 0.71 -1.70
C ILE A 102 1.85 1.02 -0.69
N SER A 103 2.19 2.30 -0.59
CA SER A 103 3.18 2.82 0.35
C SER A 103 2.49 3.63 1.44
N HIS A 104 3.19 3.88 2.55
CA HIS A 104 2.66 4.66 3.66
C HIS A 104 3.72 5.51 4.35
N ASN A 105 3.29 6.54 5.08
CA ASN A 105 4.17 7.43 5.84
C ASN A 105 4.52 6.94 7.26
N ALA A 106 4.06 5.76 7.68
CA ALA A 106 4.39 5.23 9.01
C ALA A 106 5.89 4.89 9.12
N SER A 107 6.51 5.24 10.24
CA SER A 107 7.95 4.99 10.44
C SER A 107 8.26 3.48 10.50
N PRO A 108 9.26 2.98 9.76
CA PRO A 108 9.64 1.56 9.78
C PRO A 108 10.05 1.13 11.18
N LYS A 109 9.36 0.13 11.74
CA LYS A 109 9.68 -0.45 13.05
C LYS A 109 9.42 -1.94 13.05
N LYS A 110 10.45 -2.74 13.26
CA LYS A 110 10.29 -4.19 13.41
C LYS A 110 9.46 -4.50 14.66
N SER A 111 8.27 -5.07 14.50
CA SER A 111 7.41 -5.52 15.62
C SER A 111 6.53 -6.69 15.20
N ASN A 112 6.34 -7.68 16.09
CA ASN A 112 5.43 -8.80 15.85
C ASN A 112 3.96 -8.35 15.95
N THR A 113 3.71 -7.24 16.63
CA THR A 113 2.39 -6.61 16.70
C THR A 113 2.09 -5.87 15.40
N GLN A 114 1.14 -6.42 14.65
CA GLN A 114 0.63 -5.89 13.39
C GLN A 114 -0.67 -5.13 13.64
N TYR A 115 -0.80 -4.01 12.93
CA TYR A 115 -2.02 -3.21 12.90
C TYR A 115 -2.60 -3.28 11.48
N PRO A 116 -3.79 -3.86 11.31
CA PRO A 116 -4.44 -3.92 10.01
C PRO A 116 -5.10 -2.59 9.65
N TYR A 117 -4.86 -2.13 8.43
CA TYR A 117 -5.45 -0.94 7.82
C TYR A 117 -6.25 -1.37 6.60
N GLY A 118 -7.57 -1.20 6.65
CA GLY A 118 -8.41 -1.35 5.48
C GLY A 118 -8.34 -0.11 4.60
N ILE A 119 -8.09 -0.32 3.31
CA ILE A 119 -8.06 0.73 2.30
C ILE A 119 -8.85 0.28 1.08
N SER A 120 -9.53 1.24 0.44
CA SER A 120 -10.24 1.02 -0.80
C SER A 120 -9.90 2.13 -1.78
N PHE A 121 -9.69 1.76 -3.05
CA PHE A 121 -9.40 2.68 -4.14
C PHE A 121 -9.92 2.12 -5.45
N SER A 122 -10.10 2.99 -6.43
CA SER A 122 -10.58 2.62 -7.75
C SER A 122 -9.70 3.24 -8.82
N THR A 123 -9.55 2.55 -9.95
CA THR A 123 -9.03 3.19 -11.15
C THR A 123 -10.08 4.10 -11.77
N SER A 124 -9.67 5.01 -12.64
CA SER A 124 -10.61 5.82 -13.41
C SER A 124 -9.99 6.19 -14.77
N GLY A 125 -10.84 6.56 -15.73
CA GLY A 125 -10.41 7.05 -17.05
C GLY A 125 -9.91 5.97 -18.02
N VAL A 126 -9.85 4.70 -17.60
CA VAL A 126 -9.44 3.56 -18.44
C VAL A 126 -10.37 2.38 -18.19
N ASN A 127 -10.98 1.85 -19.25
CA ASN A 127 -11.78 0.63 -19.18
C ASN A 127 -10.87 -0.60 -19.26
N TYR A 128 -10.36 -1.03 -18.09
CA TYR A 128 -9.45 -2.16 -17.99
C TYR A 128 -10.09 -3.51 -18.33
N GLN A 129 -11.41 -3.61 -18.20
CA GLN A 129 -12.16 -4.79 -18.62
C GLN A 129 -12.04 -5.01 -20.14
N GLN A 130 -12.22 -3.95 -20.94
CA GLN A 130 -12.06 -4.01 -22.40
C GLN A 130 -10.60 -4.23 -22.82
N LEU A 131 -9.64 -3.79 -22.00
CA LEU A 131 -8.22 -4.09 -22.20
C LEU A 131 -7.84 -5.54 -21.87
N GLY A 132 -8.79 -6.36 -21.40
CA GLY A 132 -8.56 -7.78 -21.10
C GLY A 132 -7.78 -8.01 -19.81
N ILE A 133 -7.79 -7.05 -18.88
CA ILE A 133 -7.25 -7.28 -17.53
C ILE A 133 -8.13 -8.30 -16.82
N THR A 134 -7.51 -9.30 -16.22
CA THR A 134 -8.21 -10.34 -15.44
C THR A 134 -7.59 -10.56 -14.07
N LYS A 135 -6.40 -9.99 -13.84
CA LYS A 135 -5.63 -10.18 -12.61
C LYS A 135 -5.09 -8.87 -12.09
N VAL A 136 -5.03 -8.75 -10.77
CA VAL A 136 -4.31 -7.68 -10.10
C VAL A 136 -3.38 -8.27 -9.05
N LYS A 137 -2.24 -7.61 -8.84
CA LYS A 137 -1.33 -7.94 -7.75
C LYS A 137 -1.08 -6.71 -6.89
N VAL A 138 -1.43 -6.80 -5.62
CA VAL A 138 -1.26 -5.71 -4.66
C VAL A 138 0.00 -5.94 -3.86
N TYR A 139 0.88 -4.95 -3.80
CA TYR A 139 2.11 -4.98 -3.02
C TYR A 139 2.06 -3.93 -1.92
N THR A 140 2.53 -4.28 -0.73
CA THR A 140 2.96 -3.28 0.25
C THR A 140 4.38 -2.85 -0.14
N TRP A 141 4.51 -1.60 -0.57
CA TRP A 141 5.80 -0.98 -0.85
C TRP A 141 6.31 -0.32 0.42
N ASP A 142 6.95 -1.13 1.25
CA ASP A 142 7.58 -0.66 2.48
C ASP A 142 8.88 0.08 2.15
N ASP A 143 9.12 1.19 2.83
CA ASP A 143 10.47 1.77 3.02
C ASP A 143 11.32 0.91 4.00
N ASP A 144 10.81 -0.24 4.45
CA ASP A 144 11.51 -1.21 5.30
C ASP A 144 12.53 -2.03 4.48
N PRO A 145 13.77 -2.23 4.97
CA PRO A 145 14.78 -3.09 4.33
C PRO A 145 14.34 -4.56 4.13
N GLU A 146 13.26 -5.02 4.75
CA GLU A 146 12.68 -6.34 4.52
C GLU A 146 11.69 -6.35 3.33
N GLY A 147 12.15 -6.01 2.12
CA GLY A 147 11.58 -6.31 0.79
C GLY A 147 10.04 -6.33 0.57
N SER A 148 9.57 -5.64 -0.47
CA SER A 148 8.13 -5.55 -0.81
C SER A 148 7.46 -6.92 -1.03
N ARG A 149 6.34 -7.16 -0.34
CA ARG A 149 5.51 -8.39 -0.47
C ARG A 149 4.18 -8.07 -1.11
N GLY A 150 3.62 -9.01 -1.87
CA GLY A 150 2.34 -8.80 -2.54
C GLY A 150 1.49 -10.04 -2.73
N THR A 151 0.21 -9.79 -2.98
CA THR A 151 -0.85 -10.79 -3.15
C THR A 151 -1.50 -10.63 -4.51
N GLU A 152 -1.61 -11.72 -5.25
CA GLU A 152 -2.30 -11.78 -6.54
C GLU A 152 -3.74 -12.25 -6.34
N THR A 153 -4.69 -11.58 -7.01
CA THR A 153 -6.09 -11.98 -7.02
C THR A 153 -6.70 -11.81 -8.41
N THR A 154 -7.77 -12.55 -8.67
CA THR A 154 -8.60 -12.41 -9.87
C THR A 154 -9.51 -11.19 -9.69
N VAL A 155 -9.75 -10.47 -10.77
CA VAL A 155 -10.75 -9.39 -10.77
C VAL A 155 -12.11 -10.01 -11.07
N GLU A 156 -13.02 -9.94 -10.12
CA GLU A 156 -14.37 -10.49 -10.26
C GLU A 156 -15.32 -9.49 -10.93
N HIS A 157 -16.40 -9.98 -11.53
CA HIS A 157 -17.48 -9.11 -12.01
C HIS A 157 -18.44 -8.83 -10.86
N SER A 158 -18.74 -7.54 -10.64
CA SER A 158 -19.76 -7.10 -9.70
C SER A 158 -21.16 -7.32 -10.26
#